data_AF-A0AAD8TTK1-F1
#
_entry.id   AF-A0AAD8TTK1-F1
#
_cell.length_a   1.000
_cell.length_b   1.000
_cell.length_c   1.000
_cell.angle_alpha   90.00
_cell.angle_beta   90.00
_cell.angle_gamma   90.00
#
_symmetry.space_group_name_H-M   'P 1'
#
loop_
_entity.id
_entity.type
_entity.pdbx_description
1 polymer ?
#
loop_
_entity_poly.entity_id
_entity_poly.type
_entity_poly.pdbx_seq_one_letter_code
_entity_poly.pdbx_strand_id
1 'polypeptide(L)'
;MVGRGRGRGRGRGRGRSRAGAARPARSPSPTTSSSSEGEWEWEFEFIIVLNGDPLGIQRLPDKFTEFVAGNEPVALQLREVGCGFSRWPVDVLFDGRGKMYLHTGWEKFARFHDPQTGFVLTFSYQGDEEMSVKVFDDTSYRRHYHCNDEEDND
;
A
#
# COMPACT_ATOMS: atom_id res chain seq x y z
N MET A 1 -78.86 -15.58 -13.51
CA MET A 1 -79.55 -16.88 -13.62
C MET A 1 -78.82 -17.70 -14.67
N VAL A 2 -78.35 -18.91 -14.30
CA VAL A 2 -77.91 -20.03 -15.16
C VAL A 2 -76.83 -19.72 -16.21
N GLY A 3 -75.57 -20.16 -16.13
CA GLY A 3 -75.06 -21.46 -15.71
C GLY A 3 -74.79 -22.33 -16.94
N ARG A 4 -73.56 -22.88 -17.04
CA ARG A 4 -73.18 -24.25 -17.51
C ARG A 4 -71.89 -24.25 -18.33
N GLY A 5 -70.80 -24.65 -17.68
CA GLY A 5 -69.69 -25.31 -18.34
C GLY A 5 -70.02 -26.79 -18.60
N ARG A 6 -69.34 -27.39 -19.59
CA ARG A 6 -69.09 -28.84 -19.70
C ARG A 6 -67.81 -29.05 -20.49
N GLY A 7 -66.78 -29.59 -19.84
CA GLY A 7 -65.61 -30.15 -20.52
C GLY A 7 -65.82 -31.60 -20.97
N ARG A 8 -64.82 -32.15 -21.66
CA ARG A 8 -64.23 -33.51 -21.51
C ARG A 8 -63.47 -33.94 -22.78
N GLY A 9 -62.35 -34.64 -22.58
CA GLY A 9 -61.73 -35.56 -23.55
C GLY A 9 -60.25 -35.26 -23.82
N ARG A 10 -59.30 -35.84 -23.07
CA ARG A 10 -58.68 -37.18 -23.23
C ARG A 10 -57.88 -37.36 -24.53
N GLY A 11 -56.59 -37.67 -24.40
CA GLY A 11 -55.99 -38.78 -25.17
C GLY A 11 -54.69 -38.53 -25.95
N ARG A 12 -53.58 -38.74 -25.24
CA ARG A 12 -52.24 -39.24 -25.64
C ARG A 12 -52.04 -39.77 -27.08
N GLY A 13 -50.96 -39.33 -27.74
CA GLY A 13 -50.25 -40.04 -28.83
C GLY A 13 -48.82 -39.47 -29.01
N ARG A 14 -47.80 -40.11 -28.43
CA ARG A 14 -46.76 -40.92 -29.11
C ARG A 14 -45.94 -40.20 -30.21
N GLY A 15 -44.81 -39.63 -29.76
CA GLY A 15 -43.45 -39.98 -30.21
C GLY A 15 -43.04 -39.74 -31.66
N ARG A 16 -42.05 -38.86 -31.86
CA ARG A 16 -40.91 -39.13 -32.75
C ARG A 16 -39.72 -38.25 -32.39
N SER A 17 -38.67 -38.91 -31.91
CA SER A 17 -37.35 -38.36 -31.68
C SER A 17 -36.72 -37.92 -33.01
N ARG A 18 -36.17 -36.70 -33.05
CA ARG A 18 -35.09 -36.35 -33.98
C ARG A 18 -34.01 -35.63 -33.17
N ALA A 19 -32.83 -36.25 -33.19
CA ALA A 19 -31.62 -35.77 -32.57
C ALA A 19 -31.25 -34.38 -33.12
N GLY A 20 -31.10 -33.41 -32.21
CA GLY A 20 -30.53 -32.10 -32.47
C GLY A 20 -29.25 -31.96 -31.67
N ALA A 21 -28.17 -31.67 -32.41
CA ALA A 21 -26.78 -31.43 -32.00
C ALA A 21 -26.52 -31.00 -30.55
N ALA A 22 -25.54 -31.64 -29.92
CA ALA A 22 -24.90 -31.17 -28.70
C ALA A 22 -24.32 -29.77 -28.92
N ARG A 23 -24.74 -28.79 -28.11
CA ARG A 23 -24.10 -27.48 -28.00
C ARG A 23 -22.89 -27.62 -27.08
N PRO A 24 -21.68 -27.17 -27.45
CA PRO A 24 -20.57 -27.17 -26.52
C PRO A 24 -20.63 -25.96 -25.58
N ALA A 25 -19.89 -26.14 -24.48
CA ALA A 25 -19.35 -25.12 -23.58
C ALA A 25 -20.31 -24.42 -22.61
N ARG A 26 -20.14 -24.75 -21.33
CA ARG A 26 -19.83 -23.72 -20.34
C ARG A 26 -18.92 -24.33 -19.29
N SER A 27 -17.62 -24.17 -19.49
CA SER A 27 -16.62 -24.41 -18.43
C SER A 27 -17.02 -23.57 -17.21
N PRO A 28 -16.92 -24.08 -15.98
CA PRO A 28 -17.20 -23.28 -14.79
C PRO A 28 -16.20 -22.11 -14.78
N SER A 29 -16.72 -20.88 -14.77
CA SER A 29 -15.93 -19.71 -14.43
C SER A 29 -15.37 -19.92 -13.02
N PRO A 30 -14.08 -19.72 -12.76
CA PRO A 30 -13.59 -19.71 -11.40
C PRO A 30 -14.28 -18.56 -10.66
N THR A 31 -15.23 -18.89 -9.79
CA THR A 31 -15.63 -18.02 -8.69
C THR A 31 -14.48 -17.99 -7.70
N THR A 32 -13.59 -17.02 -7.86
CA THR A 32 -12.72 -16.56 -6.79
C THR A 32 -13.19 -15.16 -6.41
N SER A 33 -14.27 -15.07 -5.65
CA SER A 33 -14.40 -14.00 -4.66
C SER A 33 -13.77 -14.54 -3.38
N SER A 34 -12.47 -14.80 -3.44
CA SER A 34 -11.65 -14.73 -2.24
C SER A 34 -11.50 -13.24 -2.00
N SER A 35 -12.18 -12.72 -0.97
CA SER A 35 -11.74 -11.50 -0.32
C SER A 35 -10.36 -11.83 0.27
N SER A 36 -9.34 -11.82 -0.58
CA SER A 36 -8.00 -11.54 -0.12
C SER A 36 -8.10 -10.10 0.34
N GLU A 37 -8.31 -9.91 1.64
CA GLU A 37 -7.79 -8.71 2.27
C GLU A 37 -6.31 -8.76 1.94
N GLY A 38 -5.95 -8.06 0.87
CA GLY A 38 -4.61 -8.02 0.35
C GLY A 38 -3.76 -7.58 1.50
N GLU A 39 -2.82 -8.42 1.89
CA GLU A 39 -1.58 -7.96 2.48
C GLU A 39 -1.08 -6.91 1.50
N TRP A 40 -1.32 -5.63 1.79
CA TRP A 40 -0.73 -4.54 1.05
C TRP A 40 0.77 -4.59 1.39
N GLU A 41 1.50 -5.46 0.69
CA GLU A 41 2.95 -5.39 0.66
C GLU A 41 3.31 -4.04 0.03
N TRP A 42 4.08 -3.26 0.76
CA TRP A 42 4.62 -1.96 0.37
C TRP A 42 5.06 -1.97 -1.10
N GLU A 43 4.71 -0.93 -1.85
CA GLU A 43 5.05 -0.85 -3.27
C GLU A 43 6.57 -0.83 -3.49
N PHE A 44 7.30 -0.27 -2.52
CA PHE A 44 8.75 -0.23 -2.55
C PHE A 44 9.33 -0.18 -1.12
N GLU A 45 10.41 -0.91 -0.87
CA GLU A 45 11.14 -0.87 0.40
C GLU A 45 12.65 -0.74 0.16
N PHE A 46 13.30 0.07 0.98
CA PHE A 46 14.76 0.21 0.97
C PHE A 46 15.31 0.55 2.36
N ILE A 47 16.62 0.43 2.48
CA ILE A 47 17.36 0.85 3.67
C ILE A 47 18.32 1.98 3.37
N ILE A 48 18.55 2.82 4.37
CA ILE A 48 19.60 3.83 4.40
C ILE A 48 20.46 3.58 5.64
N VAL A 49 21.77 3.62 5.47
CA VAL A 49 22.74 3.62 6.58
C VAL A 49 23.28 5.02 6.73
N LEU A 50 23.14 5.60 7.94
CA LEU A 50 23.56 6.96 8.23
C LEU A 50 25.08 7.00 8.47
N ASN A 51 25.87 7.22 7.42
CA ASN A 51 27.34 7.17 7.48
C ASN A 51 28.04 8.54 7.64
N GLY A 52 27.28 9.61 7.91
CA GLY A 52 27.79 10.99 8.03
C GLY A 52 27.05 11.78 9.09
N ASP A 53 26.92 13.10 8.90
CA ASP A 53 26.07 13.95 9.72
C ASP A 53 24.60 13.53 9.52
N PRO A 54 23.95 12.94 10.54
CA PRO A 54 22.60 12.43 10.40
C PRO A 54 21.53 13.54 10.34
N LEU A 55 21.90 14.79 10.69
CA LEU A 55 21.04 15.95 10.55
C LEU A 55 21.16 16.63 9.18
N GLY A 56 22.16 16.24 8.39
CA GLY A 56 22.36 16.72 7.02
C GLY A 56 21.31 16.18 6.05
N ILE A 57 21.29 16.76 4.84
CA ILE A 57 20.43 16.33 3.73
C ILE A 57 20.66 14.84 3.44
N GLN A 58 19.58 14.05 3.41
CA GLN A 58 19.68 12.59 3.26
C GLN A 58 19.37 12.15 1.83
N ARG A 59 20.36 11.58 1.14
CA ARG A 59 20.18 11.03 -0.21
C ARG A 59 19.31 9.77 -0.21
N LEU A 60 18.35 9.71 -1.14
CA LEU A 60 17.53 8.53 -1.41
C LEU A 60 18.23 7.57 -2.39
N PRO A 61 17.97 6.26 -2.34
CA PRO A 61 18.55 5.31 -3.29
C PRO A 61 18.12 5.59 -4.72
N ASP A 62 19.04 5.41 -5.67
CA ASP A 62 18.77 5.66 -7.10
C ASP A 62 17.62 4.81 -7.64
N LYS A 63 17.50 3.56 -7.17
CA LYS A 63 16.38 2.68 -7.55
C LYS A 63 15.02 3.23 -7.11
N PHE A 64 14.97 3.92 -5.97
CA PHE A 64 13.73 4.58 -5.56
C PHE A 64 13.43 5.77 -6.46
N THR A 65 14.44 6.56 -6.82
CA THR A 65 14.29 7.66 -7.79
C THR A 65 13.80 7.17 -9.15
N GLU A 66 14.32 6.05 -9.64
CA GLU A 66 13.85 5.40 -10.87
C GLU A 66 12.41 4.92 -10.74
N PHE A 67 12.04 4.38 -9.57
CA PHE A 67 10.69 3.87 -9.31
C PHE A 67 9.63 4.97 -9.36
N VAL A 68 9.91 6.16 -8.82
CA VAL A 68 8.97 7.30 -8.83
C VAL A 68 9.12 8.22 -10.04
N ALA A 69 9.93 7.86 -11.03
CA ALA A 69 10.20 8.71 -12.19
C ALA A 69 8.90 9.02 -12.97
N GLY A 70 8.67 10.30 -13.27
CA GLY A 70 7.45 10.80 -13.91
C GLY A 70 6.27 11.06 -12.96
N ASN A 71 6.40 10.69 -11.68
CA ASN A 71 5.51 11.06 -10.60
C ASN A 71 6.31 11.35 -9.32
N GLU A 72 7.38 12.14 -9.47
CA GLU A 72 8.30 12.44 -8.38
C GLU A 72 7.56 13.24 -7.28
N PRO A 73 7.55 12.77 -6.02
CA PRO A 73 6.92 13.49 -4.93
C PRO A 73 7.69 14.78 -4.64
N VAL A 74 6.97 15.88 -4.40
CA VAL A 74 7.57 17.16 -3.98
C VAL A 74 7.90 17.15 -2.49
N ALA A 75 7.10 16.42 -1.71
CA ALA A 75 7.30 16.20 -0.29
C ALA A 75 6.91 14.76 0.06
N LEU A 76 7.41 14.27 1.19
CA LEU A 76 7.08 12.97 1.76
C LEU A 76 6.60 13.14 3.20
N GLN A 77 5.53 12.45 3.56
CA GLN A 77 5.10 12.29 4.94
C GLN A 77 5.81 11.07 5.53
N LEU A 78 6.81 11.31 6.39
CA LEU A 78 7.46 10.22 7.12
C LEU A 78 6.63 9.87 8.35
N ARG A 79 6.45 8.58 8.60
CA ARG A 79 5.76 8.05 9.78
C ARG A 79 6.58 6.95 10.43
N GLU A 80 6.89 7.09 11.71
CA GLU A 80 7.57 6.05 12.46
C GLU A 80 6.58 4.91 12.73
N VAL A 81 7.01 3.67 12.48
CA VAL A 81 6.16 2.51 12.72
C VAL A 81 6.11 2.20 14.22
N GLY A 82 5.02 2.57 14.87
CA GLY A 82 4.82 2.31 16.29
C GLY A 82 4.42 3.56 17.06
N CYS A 83 4.81 4.73 16.56
CA CYS A 83 4.24 6.00 16.97
C CYS A 83 2.96 6.32 16.16
N GLY A 84 1.81 6.35 16.85
CA GLY A 84 0.49 6.44 16.24
C GLY A 84 0.23 7.74 15.46
N PHE A 85 0.78 8.87 15.94
CA PHE A 85 0.33 10.20 15.52
C PHE A 85 1.42 11.08 14.90
N SER A 86 2.70 10.82 15.16
CA SER A 86 3.76 11.69 14.64
C SER A 86 3.96 11.45 13.15
N ARG A 87 3.75 12.53 12.38
CA ARG A 87 4.05 12.61 10.96
C ARG A 87 5.01 13.77 10.75
N TRP A 88 6.05 13.53 9.98
CA TRP A 88 7.05 14.53 9.66
C TRP A 88 6.95 14.85 8.16
N PRO A 89 6.43 16.03 7.77
CA PRO A 89 6.51 16.48 6.40
C PRO A 89 7.97 16.80 6.06
N VAL A 90 8.47 16.20 4.99
CA VAL A 90 9.84 16.37 4.52
C VAL A 90 9.85 16.70 3.04
N ASP A 91 10.42 17.84 2.68
CA ASP A 91 10.57 18.25 1.29
C ASP A 91 11.58 17.34 0.57
N VAL A 92 11.30 17.06 -0.70
CA VAL A 92 12.17 16.30 -1.58
C VAL A 92 12.84 17.23 -2.57
N LEU A 93 14.16 17.15 -2.65
CA LEU A 93 14.96 17.90 -3.62
C LEU A 93 15.47 16.98 -4.71
N PHE A 94 15.33 17.42 -5.97
CA PHE A 94 15.89 16.76 -7.15
C PHE A 94 17.04 17.59 -7.72
N ASP A 95 18.19 16.97 -7.98
CA ASP A 95 19.38 17.70 -8.46
C ASP A 95 19.45 17.86 -9.99
N GLY A 96 18.44 17.38 -10.72
CA GLY A 96 18.41 17.40 -12.18
C GLY A 96 19.32 16.35 -12.84
N ARG A 97 20.05 15.55 -12.05
CA ARG A 97 20.98 14.49 -12.50
C ARG A 97 20.52 13.10 -12.09
N GLY A 98 19.24 12.96 -11.75
CA GLY A 98 18.66 11.69 -11.35
C GLY A 98 18.93 11.32 -9.89
N LYS A 99 19.23 12.29 -9.01
CA LYS A 99 19.36 12.05 -7.57
C LYS A 99 18.27 12.80 -6.80
N MET A 100 17.67 12.09 -5.85
CA MET A 100 16.69 12.65 -4.91
C MET A 100 17.25 12.69 -3.50
N TYR A 101 16.80 13.69 -2.74
CA TYR A 101 17.24 13.94 -1.38
C TYR A 101 16.08 14.36 -0.49
N LEU A 102 16.05 13.86 0.74
CA LEU A 102 15.24 14.39 1.84
C LEU A 102 15.93 15.64 2.38
N HIS A 103 15.25 16.79 2.26
CA HIS A 103 15.82 18.10 2.54
C HIS A 103 15.13 18.76 3.74
N THR A 104 14.25 19.73 3.50
CA THR A 104 13.62 20.54 4.55
C THR A 104 12.74 19.62 5.39
N GLY A 105 12.83 19.71 6.72
CA GLY A 105 12.04 18.87 7.62
C GLY A 105 12.68 17.53 7.98
N TRP A 106 13.65 17.04 7.19
CA TRP A 106 14.42 15.85 7.55
C TRP A 106 15.10 15.98 8.91
N GLU A 107 15.73 17.13 9.16
CA GLU A 107 16.41 17.43 10.42
C GLU A 107 15.47 17.32 11.65
N LYS A 108 14.17 17.60 11.49
CA LYS A 108 13.19 17.48 12.58
C LYS A 108 12.89 16.02 12.87
N PHE A 109 12.69 15.22 11.81
CA PHE A 109 12.57 13.78 11.92
C PHE A 109 13.81 13.18 12.58
N ALA A 110 14.99 13.52 12.08
CA ALA A 110 16.26 13.04 12.62
C ALA A 110 16.42 13.42 14.10
N ARG A 111 16.24 14.69 14.48
CA ARG A 111 16.37 15.11 15.89
C ARG A 111 15.44 14.37 16.85
N PHE A 112 14.21 14.05 16.44
CA PHE A 112 13.30 13.27 17.28
C PHE A 112 13.84 11.87 17.59
N HIS A 113 14.50 11.25 16.63
CA HIS A 113 15.02 9.89 16.74
C HIS A 113 16.44 9.83 17.33
N ASP A 114 17.08 10.98 17.54
CA ASP A 114 18.47 11.14 18.00
C ASP A 114 19.43 10.10 17.38
N PRO A 115 19.53 10.05 16.04
CA PRO A 115 20.32 9.05 15.35
C PRO A 115 21.81 9.30 15.52
N GLN A 116 22.58 8.22 15.58
CA GLN A 116 24.03 8.25 15.51
C GLN A 116 24.51 7.70 14.17
N THR A 117 25.76 8.00 13.82
CA THR A 117 26.41 7.36 12.67
C THR A 117 26.38 5.84 12.83
N GLY A 118 26.02 5.14 11.76
CA GLY A 118 25.85 3.69 11.74
C GLY A 118 24.41 3.21 11.93
N PHE A 119 23.48 4.09 12.31
CA PHE A 119 22.07 3.75 12.39
C PHE A 119 21.52 3.35 11.01
N VAL A 120 20.60 2.38 11.02
CA VAL A 120 19.96 1.84 9.82
C VAL A 120 18.48 2.21 9.84
N LEU A 121 18.00 2.84 8.78
CA LEU A 121 16.61 3.19 8.62
C LEU A 121 16.02 2.35 7.49
N THR A 122 14.89 1.69 7.75
CA THR A 122 14.08 1.03 6.72
C THR A 122 12.93 1.93 6.35
N PHE A 123 12.79 2.22 5.06
CA PHE A 123 11.70 3.00 4.50
C PHE A 123 10.81 2.09 3.67
N SER A 124 9.52 2.11 3.95
CA SER A 124 8.50 1.37 3.22
C SER A 124 7.49 2.37 2.64
N TYR A 125 7.40 2.43 1.31
CA TYR A 125 6.57 3.36 0.56
C TYR A 125 5.28 2.66 0.10
N GLN A 126 4.12 3.29 0.33
CA GLN A 126 2.80 2.75 -0.04
C GLN A 126 2.16 3.42 -1.26
N GLY A 127 2.83 4.41 -1.85
CA GLY A 127 2.16 5.39 -2.70
C GLY A 127 1.75 6.64 -1.91
N ASP A 128 1.09 7.58 -2.60
CA ASP A 128 0.47 8.78 -2.01
C ASP A 128 1.40 9.64 -1.13
N GLU A 129 2.68 9.72 -1.50
CA GLU A 129 3.67 10.57 -0.81
C GLU A 129 3.89 10.19 0.68
N GLU A 130 3.49 8.99 1.13
CA GLU A 130 3.70 8.53 2.52
C GLU A 130 4.76 7.42 2.59
N MET A 131 5.66 7.55 3.57
CA MET A 131 6.63 6.50 3.92
C MET A 131 6.53 6.12 5.39
N SER A 132 6.41 4.82 5.63
CA SER A 132 6.66 4.25 6.95
C SER A 132 8.16 4.06 7.17
N VAL A 133 8.65 4.43 8.35
CA VAL A 133 10.06 4.36 8.72
C VAL A 133 10.23 3.52 9.97
N LYS A 134 11.20 2.60 9.95
CA LYS A 134 11.69 1.89 11.13
C LYS A 134 13.13 2.30 11.37
N VAL A 135 13.49 2.59 12.61
CA VAL A 135 14.85 3.00 12.99
C VAL A 135 15.50 1.89 13.79
N PHE A 136 16.68 1.46 13.34
CA PHE A 136 17.54 0.49 14.02
C PHE A 136 18.83 1.20 14.43
N ASP A 137 19.25 0.98 15.67
CA ASP A 137 20.55 1.46 16.12
C ASP A 137 21.71 0.67 15.49
N ASP A 138 22.93 1.05 15.84
CA ASP A 138 24.17 0.42 15.38
C ASP A 138 24.34 -1.03 15.87
N THR A 139 23.53 -1.47 16.84
CA THR A 139 23.46 -2.86 17.32
C THR A 139 22.42 -3.69 16.58
N SER A 140 21.78 -3.14 15.55
CA SER A 140 20.64 -3.74 14.82
C SER A 140 19.38 -3.92 15.68
N TYR A 141 19.27 -3.21 16.80
CA TYR A 141 18.07 -3.21 17.63
C TYR A 141 17.08 -2.16 17.11
N ARG A 142 15.83 -2.58 16.90
CA ARG A 142 14.75 -1.67 16.49
C ARG A 142 14.37 -0.76 17.66
N ARG A 143 14.52 0.55 17.48
CA ARG A 143 14.08 1.54 18.46
C ARG A 143 12.56 1.67 18.42
N HIS A 144 11.97 1.85 19.60
CA HIS A 144 10.55 2.10 19.78
C HIS A 144 10.39 3.48 20.42
N TYR A 145 9.52 4.30 19.84
CA TYR A 145 9.29 5.67 20.31
C TYR A 145 7.87 5.79 20.84
N HIS A 146 7.74 6.34 22.04
CA HIS A 146 6.47 6.78 22.58
C HIS A 146 6.31 8.26 22.21
N CYS A 147 5.39 8.56 21.30
CA CYS A 147 4.91 9.93 21.15
C CYS A 147 3.86 10.15 22.25
N ASN A 148 4.14 11.09 23.17
CA ASN A 148 3.14 11.51 24.12
C ASN A 148 2.05 12.28 23.38
N ASP A 149 0.80 11.85 23.55
CA ASP A 149 -0.39 12.61 23.20
C ASP A 149 -0.54 13.72 24.25
N GLU A 150 0.28 14.76 24.19
CA GLU A 150 -0.08 16.00 24.89
C GLU A 150 -1.17 16.68 24.07
N GLU A 151 -2.40 16.19 24.27
CA GLU A 151 -3.60 16.99 24.10
C GLU A 151 -3.45 18.21 25.03
N ASP A 152 -3.18 19.37 24.44
CA ASP A 152 -3.35 20.66 25.10
C ASP A 152 -4.80 20.73 25.62
N ASN A 153 -5.00 20.38 26.89
CA ASN A 153 -6.20 20.73 27.64
C ASN A 153 -6.14 22.23 27.93
N ASP A 154 -6.94 23.01 27.22
CA ASP A 154 -7.38 24.36 27.62
C ASP A 154 -8.89 24.32 27.93
#